data_AF-A0A6P1VKM5-F1
#
_entry.id   AF-A0A6P1VKM5-F1
#
_cell.length_a   1.000
_cell.length_b   1.000
_cell.length_c   1.000
_cell.angle_alpha   90.00
_cell.angle_beta   90.00
_cell.angle_gamma   90.00
#
_symmetry.space_group_name_H-M   'P 1'
#
loop_
_entity.id
_entity.type
_entity.pdbx_description
1 polymer ?
#
loop_
_entity_poly.entity_id
_entity_poly.type
_entity_poly.pdbx_seq_one_letter_code
_entity_poly.pdbx_strand_id
1 'polypeptide(L)'
;MNEVQVTRSFLKNPLSSLIILLAIVVLIEFLSWNIAYEAKLNLVNREGGLSAYITVLVRSLIIPEITTALIIAALLNLFHRLFKITHVKLNWTSLVRYELSFLPVLLLAYLIFSPITQTVRFLLEAYPDYTLTTYWTGYIQNSFWLAIYLRYLLPVCIIGYLLLNISLLIDLQKSGRASAMASL
;
A
#
# COMPACT_ATOMS: atom_id res chain seq x y z
N MET A 1 -19.70 21.64 -12.96
CA MET A 1 -19.79 20.24 -12.47
C MET A 1 -19.21 20.25 -11.06
N ASN A 2 -20.05 20.29 -10.02
CA ASN A 2 -19.59 20.66 -8.66
C ASN A 2 -19.37 19.45 -7.74
N GLU A 3 -19.74 18.25 -8.19
CA GLU A 3 -19.72 17.01 -7.41
C GLU A 3 -19.25 15.85 -8.29
N VAL A 4 -18.48 14.92 -7.71
CA VAL A 4 -18.03 13.68 -8.34
C VAL A 4 -18.69 12.51 -7.63
N GLN A 5 -19.25 11.59 -8.42
CA GLN A 5 -19.78 10.33 -7.90
C GLN A 5 -18.63 9.36 -7.63
N VAL A 6 -18.51 8.91 -6.38
CA VAL A 6 -17.45 7.98 -5.95
C VAL A 6 -17.91 6.56 -6.22
N THR A 7 -17.37 5.95 -7.29
CA THR A 7 -17.75 4.59 -7.69
C THR A 7 -16.91 3.52 -6.99
N ARG A 8 -15.72 3.90 -6.48
CA ARG A 8 -14.75 3.02 -5.80
C ARG A 8 -14.24 1.91 -6.73
N SER A 9 -14.40 2.08 -8.04
CA SER A 9 -14.05 1.06 -9.04
C SER A 9 -12.56 0.69 -8.99
N PHE A 10 -11.71 1.66 -8.65
CA PHE A 10 -10.27 1.44 -8.49
C PHE A 10 -9.92 0.63 -7.24
N LEU A 11 -10.51 0.98 -6.09
CA LEU A 11 -10.26 0.29 -4.81
C LEU A 11 -10.77 -1.16 -4.79
N LYS A 12 -11.71 -1.51 -5.68
CA LYS A 12 -12.21 -2.88 -5.84
C LYS A 12 -11.28 -3.77 -6.67
N ASN A 13 -10.36 -3.20 -7.45
CA ASN A 13 -9.51 -3.95 -8.36
C ASN A 13 -8.13 -4.20 -7.71
N PRO A 14 -7.78 -5.45 -7.36
CA PRO A 14 -6.51 -5.75 -6.70
C PRO A 14 -5.30 -5.44 -7.60
N LEU A 15 -5.45 -5.57 -8.93
CA LEU A 15 -4.42 -5.24 -9.92
C LEU A 15 -3.99 -3.77 -9.88
N SER A 16 -4.92 -2.87 -9.57
CA SER A 16 -4.65 -1.44 -9.46
C SER A 16 -3.70 -1.11 -8.31
N SER A 17 -3.88 -1.80 -7.17
CA SER A 17 -2.99 -1.67 -6.00
C SER A 17 -1.62 -2.27 -6.28
N LEU A 18 -1.57 -3.38 -7.02
CA LEU A 18 -0.34 -4.04 -7.45
C LEU A 18 0.54 -3.13 -8.33
N ILE A 19 -0.06 -2.45 -9.32
CA ILE A 19 0.68 -1.56 -10.23
C ILE A 19 1.32 -0.39 -9.48
N ILE A 20 0.57 0.26 -8.57
CA ILE A 20 1.11 1.36 -7.77
C ILE A 20 2.26 0.88 -6.89
N LEU A 21 2.09 -0.27 -6.23
CA LEU A 21 3.13 -0.81 -5.39
C LEU A 21 4.39 -1.14 -6.19
N LEU A 22 4.25 -1.80 -7.34
CA LEU A 22 5.39 -2.09 -8.21
C LEU A 22 6.11 -0.81 -8.65
N ALA A 23 5.38 0.25 -8.98
CA ALA A 23 5.98 1.55 -9.30
C ALA A 23 6.77 2.13 -8.12
N ILE A 24 6.24 2.05 -6.91
CA ILE A 24 6.92 2.50 -5.68
C ILE A 24 8.17 1.65 -5.41
N VAL A 25 8.08 0.33 -5.53
CA VAL A 25 9.22 -0.58 -5.31
C VAL A 25 10.32 -0.32 -6.33
N VAL A 26 9.99 -0.17 -7.60
CA VAL A 26 10.96 0.16 -8.66
C VAL A 26 11.64 1.49 -8.38
N LEU A 27 10.89 2.51 -7.96
CA LEU A 27 11.44 3.81 -7.60
C LEU A 27 12.41 3.71 -6.40
N ILE A 28 12.00 3.01 -5.34
CA ILE A 28 12.83 2.82 -4.14
C ILE A 28 14.09 2.04 -4.49
N GLU A 29 13.96 0.95 -5.26
CA GLU A 29 15.12 0.17 -5.69
C GLU A 29 16.05 1.01 -6.55
N PHE A 30 15.54 1.74 -7.54
CA PHE A 30 16.34 2.64 -8.37
C PHE A 30 17.10 3.67 -7.52
N LEU A 31 16.43 4.34 -6.59
CA LEU A 31 17.07 5.30 -5.70
C LEU A 31 18.10 4.63 -4.78
N SER A 32 17.79 3.43 -4.28
CA SER A 32 18.70 2.68 -3.41
C SER A 32 19.98 2.24 -4.14
N TRP A 33 19.88 1.89 -5.43
CA TRP A 33 21.03 1.56 -6.27
C TRP A 33 21.89 2.79 -6.58
N ASN A 34 21.28 3.97 -6.69
CA ASN A 34 22.03 5.23 -6.87
C ASN A 34 22.74 5.68 -5.59
N ILE A 35 22.09 5.55 -4.43
CA ILE A 35 22.62 6.06 -3.15
C ILE A 35 23.59 5.05 -2.50
N ALA A 36 23.25 3.75 -2.55
CA ALA A 36 23.92 2.69 -1.81
C ALA A 36 24.46 1.59 -2.73
N TYR A 37 25.07 2.00 -3.86
CA TYR A 37 25.56 1.08 -4.90
C TYR A 37 26.47 -0.02 -4.34
N GLU A 38 27.50 0.34 -3.55
CA GLU A 38 28.45 -0.64 -3.00
C GLU A 38 27.79 -1.63 -2.03
N ALA A 39 26.87 -1.14 -1.18
CA ALA A 39 26.14 -2.00 -0.25
C ALA A 39 25.23 -2.98 -1.00
N LYS A 40 24.57 -2.53 -2.07
CA LYS A 40 23.74 -3.36 -2.95
C LYS A 40 24.57 -4.39 -3.71
N LEU A 41 25.71 -3.99 -4.27
CA LEU A 41 26.62 -4.90 -4.96
C LEU A 41 27.14 -6.00 -4.01
N ASN A 42 27.51 -5.63 -2.79
CA ASN A 42 27.92 -6.58 -1.76
C ASN A 42 26.80 -7.56 -1.39
N LEU A 43 25.56 -7.08 -1.33
CA LEU A 43 24.40 -7.93 -1.04
C LEU A 43 24.12 -8.90 -2.21
N VAL A 44 24.18 -8.43 -3.46
CA VAL A 44 24.08 -9.29 -4.66
C VAL A 44 25.14 -10.38 -4.65
N ASN A 45 26.39 -10.04 -4.33
CA ASN A 45 27.49 -10.99 -4.29
C ASN A 45 27.31 -12.03 -3.17
N ARG A 46 26.79 -11.61 -2.00
CA ARG A 46 26.50 -12.51 -0.88
C ARG A 46 25.39 -13.52 -1.18
N GLU A 47 24.35 -13.08 -1.89
CA GLU A 47 23.22 -13.94 -2.27
C GLU A 47 23.55 -14.90 -3.42
N GLY A 48 24.75 -14.81 -4.03
CA GLY A 48 25.17 -15.69 -5.12
C GLY A 48 24.83 -15.17 -6.53
N GLY A 49 24.64 -13.85 -6.67
CA GLY A 49 24.44 -13.18 -7.95
C GLY A 49 23.06 -12.53 -8.11
N LEU A 50 22.85 -11.89 -9.27
CA LEU A 50 21.66 -11.06 -9.53
C LEU A 50 20.34 -11.85 -9.50
N SER A 51 20.31 -13.07 -9.99
CA SER A 51 19.11 -13.91 -10.03
C SER A 51 18.63 -14.30 -8.63
N ALA A 52 19.56 -14.67 -7.75
CA ALA A 52 19.28 -14.98 -6.36
C ALA A 52 18.80 -13.74 -5.60
N TYR A 53 19.46 -12.60 -5.80
CA TYR A 53 19.03 -11.32 -5.24
C TYR A 53 17.60 -10.94 -5.65
N ILE A 54 17.25 -11.05 -6.94
CA ILE A 54 15.90 -10.76 -7.43
C ILE A 54 14.88 -11.68 -6.76
N THR A 55 15.21 -12.97 -6.60
CA THR A 55 14.32 -13.95 -5.95
C THR A 55 14.07 -13.58 -4.49
N VAL A 56 15.13 -13.22 -3.75
CA VAL A 56 15.03 -12.76 -2.36
C VAL A 56 14.23 -11.47 -2.26
N LEU A 57 14.43 -10.52 -3.19
CA LEU A 57 13.69 -9.26 -3.25
C LEU A 57 12.20 -9.49 -3.47
N VAL A 58 11.83 -10.30 -4.46
CA VAL A 58 10.42 -10.62 -4.73
C VAL A 58 9.78 -11.26 -3.50
N ARG A 59 10.45 -12.25 -2.92
CA ARG A 59 9.94 -13.02 -1.79
C ARG A 59 9.80 -12.20 -0.50
N SER A 60 10.79 -11.38 -0.19
CA SER A 60 10.93 -10.72 1.13
C SER A 60 10.36 -9.30 1.14
N LEU A 61 10.27 -8.65 -0.03
CA LEU A 61 9.83 -7.26 -0.18
C LEU A 61 8.61 -7.08 -1.09
N ILE A 62 8.41 -7.87 -2.15
CA ILE A 62 7.26 -7.60 -3.04
C ILE A 62 6.01 -8.27 -2.48
N ILE A 63 6.07 -9.57 -2.15
CA ILE A 63 4.89 -10.33 -1.72
C ILE A 63 4.27 -9.80 -0.41
N PRO A 64 5.04 -9.53 0.66
CA PRO A 64 4.45 -9.03 1.91
C PRO A 64 3.86 -7.62 1.74
N GLU A 65 4.48 -6.78 0.92
CA GLU A 65 4.05 -5.42 0.65
C GLU A 65 2.80 -5.38 -0.24
N ILE A 66 2.63 -6.34 -1.16
CA ILE A 66 1.35 -6.55 -1.89
C ILE A 66 0.25 -6.85 -0.89
N THR A 67 0.50 -7.74 0.06
CA THR A 67 -0.46 -8.09 1.11
C THR A 67 -0.88 -6.84 1.88
N THR A 68 0.09 -6.01 2.27
CA THR A 68 -0.16 -4.72 2.94
C THR A 68 -1.02 -3.78 2.10
N ALA A 69 -0.67 -3.57 0.83
CA ALA A 69 -1.39 -2.67 -0.06
C ALA A 69 -2.83 -3.13 -0.30
N LEU A 70 -3.06 -4.44 -0.46
CA LEU A 70 -4.40 -5.02 -0.62
C LEU A 70 -5.26 -4.82 0.64
N ILE A 71 -4.69 -5.01 1.82
CA ILE A 71 -5.42 -4.78 3.08
C ILE A 71 -5.77 -3.30 3.23
N ILE A 72 -4.84 -2.39 2.94
CA ILE A 72 -5.12 -0.94 2.95
C ILE A 72 -6.25 -0.60 1.98
N ALA A 73 -6.18 -1.06 0.73
CA ALA A 73 -7.24 -0.85 -0.26
C ALA A 73 -8.60 -1.38 0.22
N ALA A 74 -8.62 -2.57 0.85
CA ALA A 74 -9.81 -3.16 1.42
C ALA A 74 -10.39 -2.33 2.58
N LEU A 75 -9.54 -1.84 3.49
CA LEU A 75 -9.94 -0.98 4.61
C LEU A 75 -10.52 0.36 4.13
N LEU A 76 -9.88 0.99 3.14
CA LEU A 76 -10.37 2.22 2.53
C LEU A 76 -11.73 2.00 1.86
N ASN A 77 -11.90 0.90 1.11
CA ASN A 77 -13.18 0.55 0.48
C ASN A 77 -14.26 0.22 1.54
N LEU A 78 -13.90 -0.47 2.62
CA LEU A 78 -14.79 -0.75 3.73
C LEU A 78 -15.27 0.54 4.37
N PHE A 79 -14.37 1.47 4.67
CA PHE A 79 -14.72 2.77 5.23
C PHE A 79 -15.68 3.55 4.33
N HIS A 80 -15.41 3.63 3.02
CA HIS A 80 -16.34 4.24 2.07
C HIS A 80 -17.73 3.61 2.11
N ARG A 81 -17.81 2.27 2.24
CA ARG A 81 -19.07 1.54 2.31
C ARG A 81 -19.81 1.80 3.62
N LEU A 82 -19.11 1.80 4.75
CA LEU A 82 -19.68 2.02 6.08
C LEU A 82 -20.26 3.43 6.21
N PHE A 83 -19.52 4.45 5.75
CA PHE A 83 -19.94 5.85 5.82
C PHE A 83 -20.77 6.31 4.61
N LYS A 84 -21.09 5.38 3.69
CA LYS A 84 -21.89 5.65 2.48
C LYS A 84 -21.41 6.88 1.70
N ILE A 85 -20.10 7.02 1.55
CA ILE A 85 -19.50 8.14 0.82
C ILE A 85 -19.74 7.91 -0.68
N THR A 86 -20.77 8.56 -1.23
CA THR A 86 -21.19 8.42 -2.64
C THR A 86 -20.87 9.64 -3.49
N HIS A 87 -20.73 10.82 -2.87
CA HIS A 87 -20.45 12.07 -3.57
C HIS A 87 -19.39 12.88 -2.83
N VAL A 88 -18.47 13.47 -3.60
CA VAL A 88 -17.47 14.42 -3.07
C VAL A 88 -17.58 15.72 -3.87
N LYS A 89 -17.71 16.83 -3.14
CA LYS A 89 -17.73 18.17 -3.73
C LYS A 89 -16.33 18.58 -4.17
N LEU A 90 -16.20 19.12 -5.38
CA LEU A 90 -14.92 19.58 -5.96
C LEU A 90 -14.52 20.98 -5.46
N ASN A 91 -14.59 21.19 -4.16
CA ASN A 91 -14.02 22.37 -3.52
C ASN A 91 -12.91 21.96 -2.55
N TRP A 92 -11.91 22.82 -2.40
CA TRP A 92 -10.70 22.53 -1.62
C TRP A 92 -11.02 22.06 -0.20
N THR A 93 -11.95 22.74 0.47
CA THR A 93 -12.36 22.40 1.85
C THR A 93 -13.00 21.02 1.95
N SER A 94 -13.83 20.63 0.98
CA SER A 94 -14.50 19.32 0.97
C SER A 94 -13.53 18.21 0.63
N LEU A 95 -12.56 18.48 -0.26
CA LEU A 95 -11.51 17.53 -0.60
C LEU A 95 -10.58 17.28 0.59
N VAL A 96 -10.15 18.34 1.29
CA VAL A 96 -9.35 18.21 2.52
C VAL A 96 -10.12 17.48 3.62
N ARG A 97 -11.41 17.79 3.83
CA ARG A 97 -12.24 17.06 4.81
C ARG A 97 -12.42 15.60 4.45
N TYR A 98 -12.60 15.30 3.16
CA TYR A 98 -12.68 13.94 2.66
C TYR A 98 -11.38 13.19 2.97
N GLU A 99 -10.21 13.71 2.58
CA GLU A 99 -8.92 13.07 2.86
C GLU A 99 -8.68 12.89 4.37
N LEU A 100 -8.90 13.93 5.18
CA LEU A 100 -8.73 13.84 6.64
C LEU A 100 -9.66 12.83 7.31
N SER A 101 -10.83 12.54 6.73
CA SER A 101 -11.74 11.53 7.27
C SER A 101 -11.17 10.11 7.21
N PHE A 102 -10.20 9.84 6.33
CA PHE A 102 -9.51 8.55 6.23
C PHE A 102 -8.27 8.44 7.13
N LEU A 103 -7.79 9.54 7.71
CA LEU A 103 -6.62 9.50 8.59
C LEU A 103 -6.79 8.48 9.74
N PRO A 104 -7.93 8.42 10.47
CA PRO A 104 -8.12 7.42 11.52
C PRO A 104 -8.03 5.98 11.00
N VAL A 105 -8.51 5.72 9.77
CA VAL A 105 -8.43 4.41 9.14
C VAL A 105 -6.98 4.03 8.86
N LEU A 106 -6.18 4.97 8.36
CA LEU A 106 -4.77 4.75 8.05
C LEU A 106 -3.92 4.56 9.31
N LEU A 107 -4.22 5.30 10.39
CA LEU A 107 -3.57 5.12 11.69
C LEU A 107 -3.86 3.71 12.26
N LEU A 108 -5.10 3.24 12.15
CA LEU A 108 -5.50 1.94 12.66
C LEU A 108 -5.13 0.78 11.71
N ALA A 109 -4.89 1.06 10.43
CA ALA A 109 -4.58 0.03 9.43
C ALA A 109 -3.35 -0.79 9.84
N TYR A 110 -2.35 -0.18 10.47
CA TYR A 110 -1.15 -0.88 10.93
C TYR A 110 -1.46 -2.06 11.83
N LEU A 111 -2.39 -1.90 12.78
CA LEU A 111 -2.76 -2.96 13.72
C LEU A 111 -3.40 -4.16 13.01
N ILE A 112 -3.98 -3.93 11.84
CA ILE A 112 -4.66 -4.96 11.06
C ILE A 112 -3.69 -5.63 10.09
N PHE A 113 -3.00 -4.86 9.26
CA PHE A 113 -2.13 -5.46 8.24
C PHE A 113 -0.83 -6.00 8.83
N SER A 114 -0.26 -5.40 9.87
CA SER A 114 1.04 -5.79 10.41
C SER A 114 1.12 -7.28 10.77
N PRO A 115 0.23 -7.85 11.62
CA PRO A 115 0.30 -9.28 11.94
C PRO A 115 0.14 -10.18 10.71
N ILE A 116 -0.69 -9.78 9.74
CA ILE A 116 -0.92 -10.55 8.52
C ILE A 116 0.32 -10.54 7.62
N THR A 117 0.86 -9.34 7.34
CA THR A 117 2.05 -9.15 6.51
C THR A 117 3.27 -9.85 7.13
N GLN A 118 3.45 -9.75 8.44
CA GLN A 118 4.54 -10.41 9.15
C GLN A 118 4.40 -11.93 9.14
N THR A 119 3.16 -12.44 9.17
CA THR A 119 2.91 -13.87 8.99
C THR A 119 3.28 -14.33 7.58
N VAL A 120 2.86 -13.59 6.54
CA VAL A 120 3.27 -13.88 5.16
C VAL A 120 4.79 -13.86 5.03
N ARG A 121 5.44 -12.84 5.60
CA ARG A 121 6.90 -12.73 5.59
C ARG A 121 7.59 -13.91 6.27
N PHE A 122 7.13 -14.30 7.46
CA PHE A 122 7.64 -15.47 8.17
C PHE A 122 7.53 -16.75 7.33
N LEU A 123 6.36 -16.99 6.71
CA LEU A 123 6.15 -18.18 5.88
C LEU A 123 7.12 -18.25 4.69
N LEU A 124 7.50 -17.10 4.14
CA LEU A 124 8.37 -17.01 2.97
C LEU A 124 9.86 -17.00 3.32
N GLU A 125 10.25 -16.39 4.43
CA GLU A 125 11.65 -16.21 4.82
C GLU A 125 12.19 -17.31 5.72
N ALA A 126 11.38 -17.82 6.65
CA ALA A 126 11.84 -18.78 7.65
C ALA A 126 11.93 -20.22 7.13
N TYR A 127 11.63 -20.47 5.86
CA TYR A 127 11.76 -21.79 5.26
C TYR A 127 13.23 -22.26 5.25
N PRO A 128 13.53 -23.51 5.67
CA PRO A 128 12.62 -24.57 6.15
C PRO A 128 12.40 -24.60 7.67
N ASP A 129 13.12 -23.78 8.43
CA ASP A 129 13.21 -23.82 9.89
C ASP A 129 12.09 -23.03 10.58
N TYR A 130 10.85 -23.47 10.39
CA TYR A 130 9.70 -22.88 11.05
C TYR A 130 9.66 -23.21 12.54
N THR A 131 9.79 -22.19 13.38
CA THR A 131 9.55 -22.33 14.83
C THR A 131 8.61 -21.25 15.35
N LEU A 132 7.79 -21.61 16.35
CA LEU A 132 6.89 -20.66 17.00
C LEU A 132 7.67 -19.52 17.67
N THR A 133 8.85 -19.83 18.23
CA THR A 133 9.72 -18.83 18.86
C THR A 133 10.17 -17.78 17.85
N THR A 134 10.69 -18.20 16.68
CA THR A 134 11.09 -17.28 15.61
C THR A 134 9.92 -16.44 15.11
N TYR A 135 8.75 -17.05 14.92
CA TYR A 135 7.54 -16.33 14.51
C TYR A 135 7.12 -15.26 15.54
N TRP A 136 7.00 -15.67 16.80
CA TRP A 136 6.47 -14.79 17.84
C TRP A 136 7.41 -13.64 18.17
N THR A 137 8.69 -13.93 18.43
CA THR A 137 9.64 -12.90 18.87
C THR A 137 10.18 -12.07 17.71
N GLY A 138 10.48 -12.71 16.57
CA GLY A 138 11.08 -12.07 15.40
C GLY A 138 10.09 -11.26 14.57
N TYR A 139 8.88 -11.81 14.34
CA TYR A 139 7.93 -11.25 13.37
C TYR A 139 6.74 -10.54 14.03
N ILE A 140 6.16 -11.09 15.10
CA ILE A 140 4.95 -10.51 15.72
C ILE A 140 5.31 -9.48 16.80
N GLN A 141 5.98 -9.89 17.88
CA GLN A 141 6.24 -9.03 19.04
C GLN A 141 7.06 -7.80 18.66
N ASN A 142 8.12 -7.96 17.85
CA ASN A 142 8.95 -6.84 17.40
C ASN A 142 8.14 -5.81 16.62
N SER A 143 7.18 -6.25 15.79
CA SER A 143 6.39 -5.35 14.95
C SER A 143 5.46 -4.42 15.73
N PHE A 144 5.06 -4.77 16.95
CA PHE A 144 4.22 -3.89 17.78
C PHE A 144 4.99 -2.82 18.57
N TRP A 145 6.31 -2.74 18.40
CA TRP A 145 7.08 -1.65 18.99
C TRP A 145 6.73 -0.30 18.36
N LEU A 146 6.59 0.72 19.19
CA LEU A 146 6.20 2.07 18.76
C LEU A 146 7.14 2.64 17.68
N ALA A 147 8.45 2.38 17.80
CA ALA A 147 9.43 2.82 16.81
C ALA A 147 9.17 2.22 15.42
N ILE A 148 8.77 0.94 15.37
CA ILE A 148 8.44 0.26 14.12
C ILE A 148 7.11 0.80 13.59
N TYR A 149 6.10 0.93 14.43
CA TYR A 149 4.83 1.57 14.05
C TYR A 149 5.04 2.93 13.37
N LEU A 150 5.80 3.84 14.00
CA LEU A 150 6.08 5.18 13.46
C LEU A 150 6.86 5.13 12.14
N ARG A 151 7.81 4.19 12.01
CA ARG A 151 8.57 4.01 10.77
C ARG A 151 7.67 3.57 9.60
N TYR A 152 6.68 2.72 9.86
CA TYR A 152 5.74 2.25 8.84
C TYR A 152 4.56 3.20 8.62
N LEU A 153 4.27 4.10 9.56
CA LEU A 153 3.14 5.02 9.45
C LEU A 153 3.24 5.92 8.21
N LEU A 154 4.43 6.45 7.92
CA LEU A 154 4.63 7.32 6.76
C LEU A 154 4.38 6.57 5.43
N PRO A 155 5.00 5.40 5.15
CA PRO A 155 4.68 4.58 3.98
C PRO A 155 3.19 4.23 3.87
N VAL A 156 2.54 3.86 4.97
CA VAL A 156 1.10 3.52 4.99
C VAL A 156 0.25 4.71 4.58
N CYS A 157 0.53 5.88 5.13
CA CYS A 157 -0.17 7.11 4.76
C CYS A 157 0.03 7.43 3.27
N ILE A 158 1.26 7.34 2.76
CA ILE A 158 1.56 7.60 1.35
C ILE A 158 0.76 6.65 0.45
N ILE A 159 0.82 5.34 0.70
CA ILE A 159 0.09 4.33 -0.09
C ILE A 159 -1.42 4.58 0.00
N GLY A 160 -1.94 4.79 1.20
CA GLY A 160 -3.36 5.02 1.44
C GLY A 160 -3.89 6.24 0.70
N TYR A 161 -3.21 7.38 0.83
CA TYR A 161 -3.61 8.61 0.15
C TYR A 161 -3.42 8.55 -1.36
N LEU A 162 -2.38 7.88 -1.87
CA LEU A 162 -2.23 7.62 -3.31
C LEU A 162 -3.41 6.81 -3.85
N LEU A 163 -3.82 5.75 -3.16
CA LEU A 163 -4.97 4.92 -3.55
C LEU A 163 -6.27 5.75 -3.57
N LEU A 164 -6.49 6.60 -2.55
CA LEU A 164 -7.65 7.49 -2.48
C LEU A 164 -7.68 8.50 -3.63
N ASN A 165 -6.56 9.19 -3.85
CA ASN A 165 -6.45 10.24 -4.87
C ASN A 165 -6.58 9.67 -6.28
N ILE A 166 -5.95 8.53 -6.56
CA ILE A 166 -6.08 7.87 -7.87
C ILE A 166 -7.52 7.39 -8.09
N SER A 167 -8.16 6.83 -7.05
CA SER A 167 -9.58 6.46 -7.15
C SER A 167 -10.46 7.68 -7.47
N LEU A 168 -10.23 8.82 -6.81
CA LEU A 168 -10.98 10.05 -7.03
C LEU A 168 -10.75 10.63 -8.43
N LEU A 169 -9.50 10.62 -8.91
CA LEU A 169 -9.15 11.08 -10.26
C LEU A 169 -9.83 10.26 -11.36
N ILE A 170 -9.87 8.93 -11.20
CA ILE A 170 -10.55 8.04 -12.14
C ILE A 170 -12.06 8.31 -12.15
N ASP A 171 -12.66 8.51 -10.98
CA ASP A 171 -14.08 8.83 -10.85
C ASP A 171 -14.42 10.21 -11.43
N LEU A 172 -13.52 11.20 -11.29
CA LEU A 172 -13.63 12.51 -11.93
C LEU A 172 -13.61 12.40 -13.46
N GLN A 173 -12.66 11.64 -14.02
CA GLN A 173 -12.56 11.43 -15.47
C GLN A 173 -13.80 10.74 -16.04
N LYS A 174 -14.34 9.73 -15.34
CA LYS A 174 -15.59 9.05 -15.73
C LYS A 174 -16.77 10.00 -15.71
N SER A 175 -16.90 10.81 -14.66
CA SER A 175 -17.98 11.80 -14.53
C SER A 175 -17.92 12.88 -15.63
N GLY A 176 -16.70 13.33 -15.99
CA GLY A 176 -16.48 14.29 -17.08
C GLY A 176 -16.85 13.72 -18.46
N ARG A 177 -16.45 12.48 -18.77
CA ARG A 177 -16.80 11.80 -20.03
C ARG A 177 -18.31 11.59 -20.17
N ALA A 178 -18.99 11.17 -19.10
CA ALA A 178 -20.44 10.98 -19.10
C ALA A 178 -21.19 12.30 -19.35
N SER A 179 -20.71 13.40 -18.75
CA SER A 179 -21.30 14.73 -18.95
C SER A 179 -21.12 15.23 -20.39
N ALA A 180 -19.96 14.99 -21.01
CA ALA A 180 -19.70 15.36 -22.40
C ALA A 180 -20.52 14.57 -23.41
N MET A 181 -20.79 13.28 -23.13
CA MET A 181 -21.67 12.45 -23.96
C MET A 181 -23.15 12.81 -23.83
N ALA A 182 -23.59 13.33 -22.68
CA ALA A 182 -24.97 13.75 -22.45
C ALA A 182 -25.32 15.12 -23.07
N SER A 183 -24.30 15.89 -23.49
CA SER A 183 -24.46 17.19 -24.16
C SER A 183 -24.43 17.12 -25.69
N LEU A 184 -24.31 15.91 -26.25
CA LEU A 184 -24.40 15.62 -27.68
C LEU A 184 -25.76 15.00 -27.99
#